data_AF-A0A7G9YQB5-F1
#
_entry.id   AF-A0A7G9YQB5-F1
#
_cell.length_a   1.000
_cell.length_b   1.000
_cell.length_c   1.000
_cell.angle_alpha   90.00
_cell.angle_beta   90.00
_cell.angle_gamma   90.00
#
_symmetry.space_group_name_H-M   'P 1'
#
loop_
_entity.id
_entity.type
_entity.pdbx_description
1 polymer ?
#
loop_
_entity_poly.entity_id
_entity_poly.type
_entity_poly.pdbx_seq_one_letter_code
_entity_poly.pdbx_strand_id
1 'polypeptide(L)'
;MILYWKYGSTAGTPIIHRAMYYMEAGDPMWEGGPIAPHSGYITKGDNNMVIDQYGLCTEPIREEWVIGVACFRVPYIGYVRIILLNMVKIVGR
;
A
#
# COMPACT_ATOMS: atom_id res chain seq x y z
N MET A 1 2.79 1.43 7.71
CA MET A 1 2.37 1.34 6.29
C MET A 1 0.95 0.81 6.24
N ILE A 2 0.18 1.18 5.24
CA ILE A 2 -1.15 0.60 5.00
C ILE A 2 -1.10 -0.27 3.75
N LEU A 3 -1.73 -1.44 3.82
CA LEU A 3 -1.95 -2.35 2.70
C LEU A 3 -3.37 -2.11 2.17
N TYR A 4 -3.53 -1.80 0.89
CA TYR A 4 -4.83 -1.43 0.32
C TYR A 4 -5.03 -1.92 -1.12
N TRP A 5 -6.31 -1.97 -1.54
CA TRP A 5 -6.72 -2.22 -2.91
C TRP A 5 -6.80 -0.91 -3.70
N LYS A 6 -6.08 -0.82 -4.81
CA LYS A 6 -6.15 0.35 -5.71
C LYS A 6 -7.57 0.49 -6.26
N TYR A 7 -8.20 1.65 -6.02
CA TYR A 7 -9.60 1.93 -6.37
C TYR A 7 -10.60 0.88 -5.86
N GLY A 8 -10.29 0.21 -4.75
CA GLY A 8 -11.11 -0.89 -4.21
C GLY A 8 -11.13 -2.16 -5.07
N SER A 9 -10.34 -2.24 -6.14
CA SER A 9 -10.33 -3.40 -7.04
C SER A 9 -9.47 -4.53 -6.49
N THR A 10 -10.08 -5.70 -6.34
CA THR A 10 -9.42 -6.94 -5.89
C THR A 10 -8.81 -7.74 -7.04
N ALA A 11 -8.90 -7.26 -8.28
CA ALA A 11 -8.33 -7.94 -9.45
C ALA A 11 -6.80 -7.79 -9.56
N GLY A 12 -6.23 -6.80 -8.87
CA GLY A 12 -4.81 -6.50 -8.90
C GLY A 12 -4.00 -7.16 -7.78
N THR A 13 -2.75 -6.73 -7.64
CA THR A 13 -1.94 -6.97 -6.43
C THR A 13 -2.15 -5.80 -5.47
N PRO A 14 -2.38 -6.04 -4.17
CA PRO A 14 -2.55 -4.95 -3.21
C PRO A 14 -1.25 -4.18 -3.01
N ILE A 15 -1.37 -2.88 -2.71
CA ILE A 15 -0.25 -1.96 -2.58
C ILE A 15 0.00 -1.72 -1.09
N ILE A 16 1.26 -1.78 -0.66
CA ILE A 16 1.67 -1.43 0.69
C ILE A 16 2.57 -0.20 0.68
N HIS A 17 2.03 0.95 1.08
CA HIS A 17 2.77 2.22 1.13
C HIS A 17 2.57 2.94 2.47
N ARG A 18 3.34 4.00 2.72
CA ARG A 18 3.19 4.81 3.92
C ARG A 18 1.96 5.69 3.78
N ALA A 19 1.05 5.65 4.77
CA ALA A 19 0.04 6.69 4.93
C ALA A 19 0.74 7.95 5.44
N MET A 20 0.65 9.03 4.68
CA MET A 20 1.29 10.31 5.00
C MET A 20 0.40 11.14 5.91
N TYR A 21 -0.87 11.30 5.52
CA TYR A 21 -1.89 12.00 6.28
C TYR A 21 -3.28 11.58 5.80
N TYR A 22 -4.28 11.85 6.63
CA TYR A 22 -5.69 11.73 6.27
C TYR A 22 -6.23 13.10 5.86
N MET A 23 -7.19 13.11 4.95
CA MET A 23 -7.86 14.33 4.52
C MET A 23 -9.36 14.08 4.34
N GLU A 24 -10.14 15.16 4.44
CA GLU A 24 -11.58 15.12 4.23
C GLU A 24 -11.97 15.35 2.77
N ALA A 25 -13.17 14.90 2.41
CA ALA A 25 -13.77 15.21 1.14
C ALA A 25 -13.91 16.73 0.97
N GLY A 26 -13.59 17.24 -0.23
CA GLY A 26 -13.69 18.68 -0.52
C GLY A 26 -12.43 19.47 -0.21
N ASP A 27 -11.45 18.90 0.49
CA ASP A 27 -10.15 19.55 0.69
C ASP A 27 -9.22 19.31 -0.51
N PRO A 28 -8.30 20.25 -0.81
CA PRO A 28 -7.28 20.04 -1.83
C PRO A 28 -6.27 18.98 -1.38
N MET A 29 -5.95 18.03 -2.27
CA MET A 29 -5.05 16.90 -1.95
C MET A 29 -3.60 17.32 -1.72
N TRP A 30 -3.21 18.48 -2.24
CA TRP A 30 -1.98 19.22 -1.95
C TRP A 30 -2.21 20.68 -2.34
N GLU A 31 -1.29 21.58 -2.01
CA GLU A 31 -1.42 23.01 -2.35
C GLU A 31 -1.53 23.19 -3.88
N GLY A 32 -2.67 23.74 -4.34
CA GLY A 32 -2.98 23.89 -5.77
C GLY A 32 -3.36 22.59 -6.50
N GLY A 33 -3.56 21.49 -5.77
CA GLY A 33 -3.98 20.20 -6.32
C GLY A 33 -5.48 20.07 -6.57
N PRO A 34 -5.91 18.92 -7.12
CA PRO A 34 -7.33 18.61 -7.26
C PRO A 34 -8.00 18.47 -5.89
N ILE A 35 -9.30 18.75 -5.89
CA ILE A 35 -10.15 18.55 -4.72
C ILE A 35 -10.39 17.06 -4.51
N ALA A 36 -10.26 16.60 -3.28
CA ALA A 36 -10.51 15.22 -2.91
C ALA A 36 -11.99 14.86 -3.15
N PRO A 37 -12.27 13.85 -3.99
CA PRO A 37 -13.65 13.42 -4.26
C PRO A 37 -14.31 12.75 -3.05
N HIS A 38 -13.53 12.35 -2.05
CA HIS A 38 -13.96 11.73 -0.81
C HIS A 38 -12.84 11.76 0.23
N SER A 39 -13.17 11.52 1.50
CA SER A 39 -12.19 11.41 2.58
C SER A 39 -11.32 10.15 2.42
N GLY A 40 -10.09 10.22 2.92
CA GLY A 40 -9.16 9.09 2.87
C GLY A 40 -7.70 9.46 3.09
N TYR A 41 -6.82 8.48 2.91
CA TYR A 41 -5.39 8.64 3.13
C TYR A 41 -4.64 9.06 1.87
N ILE A 42 -3.76 10.04 1.99
CA ILE A 42 -2.70 10.27 1.02
C ILE A 42 -1.55 9.31 1.32
N THR A 43 -1.08 8.60 0.30
CA THR A 43 -0.04 7.57 0.45
C THR A 43 1.20 7.89 -0.35
N LYS A 44 2.35 7.37 0.11
CA LYS A 44 3.62 7.52 -0.59
C LYS A 44 4.48 6.26 -0.41
N GLY A 45 4.99 5.74 -1.52
CA GLY A 45 6.01 4.69 -1.51
C GLY A 45 7.33 5.17 -0.91
N ASP A 46 8.01 4.31 -0.14
CA ASP A 46 9.25 4.70 0.55
C ASP A 46 10.39 5.09 -0.41
N ASN A 47 10.35 4.63 -1.66
CA ASN A 47 11.32 4.96 -2.71
C ASN A 47 10.74 5.88 -3.80
N ASN A 48 9.65 6.61 -3.51
CA ASN A 48 9.03 7.53 -4.44
C ASN A 48 9.35 8.98 -4.06
N MET A 49 9.57 9.85 -5.04
CA MET A 49 9.79 11.29 -4.80
C MET A 49 8.47 12.01 -4.48
N VAL A 50 7.36 11.56 -5.07
CA VAL A 50 6.02 12.17 -4.96
C VAL A 50 5.02 11.22 -4.29
N ILE A 51 3.89 11.76 -3.85
CA ILE A 51 2.75 10.97 -3.35
C ILE A 51 2.12 10.15 -4.47
N ASP A 52 1.45 9.07 -4.10
CA ASP A 52 0.85 8.11 -5.03
C ASP A 52 -0.29 8.72 -5.85
N GLN A 53 -0.90 9.80 -5.35
CA GLN A 53 -1.99 10.53 -5.97
C GLN A 53 -1.63 11.29 -7.25
N TYR A 54 -0.34 11.40 -7.58
CA TYR A 54 0.08 11.94 -8.88
C TYR A 54 -0.05 10.94 -10.05
N GLY A 55 -0.25 9.65 -9.80
CA GLY A 55 -0.42 8.71 -10.92
C GLY A 55 -0.60 7.23 -10.57
N LEU A 56 -0.23 6.79 -9.36
CA LEU A 56 -0.47 5.42 -8.94
C LEU A 56 -1.95 5.20 -8.60
N CYS A 57 -2.52 6.06 -7.77
CA CYS A 57 -3.93 6.08 -7.42
C CYS A 57 -4.34 7.53 -7.17
N THR A 58 -4.98 8.15 -8.17
CA THR A 58 -5.29 9.59 -8.23
C THR A 58 -6.32 10.06 -7.21
N GLU A 59 -6.85 9.17 -6.39
CA GLU A 59 -7.84 9.46 -5.35
C GLU A 59 -7.21 9.20 -3.97
N PRO A 60 -7.67 9.87 -2.90
CA PRO A 60 -7.34 9.45 -1.54
C PRO A 60 -7.67 7.98 -1.35
N ILE A 61 -6.92 7.26 -0.52
CA ILE A 61 -7.20 5.86 -0.25
C ILE A 61 -8.33 5.77 0.78
N ARG A 62 -9.49 5.27 0.35
CA ARG A 62 -10.63 5.06 1.24
C ARG A 62 -10.31 4.06 2.33
N GLU A 63 -10.91 4.23 3.50
CA GLU A 63 -10.77 3.30 4.61
C GLU A 63 -11.26 1.89 4.22
N GLU A 64 -12.35 1.78 3.47
CA GLU A 64 -12.87 0.50 3.00
C GLU A 64 -11.95 -0.22 1.99
N TRP A 65 -10.97 0.47 1.40
CA TRP A 65 -9.97 -0.15 0.53
C TRP A 65 -8.79 -0.71 1.31
N VAL A 66 -8.62 -0.32 2.57
CA VAL A 66 -7.52 -0.76 3.43
C VAL A 66 -7.78 -2.18 3.90
N ILE A 67 -6.87 -3.08 3.55
CA ILE A 67 -6.86 -4.49 3.95
C ILE A 67 -6.30 -4.63 5.35
N GLY A 68 -5.28 -3.84 5.68
CA GLY A 68 -4.65 -3.89 6.99
C GLY A 68 -3.51 -2.90 7.17
N VAL A 69 -3.09 -2.73 8.41
CA VAL A 69 -1.98 -1.88 8.80
C VAL A 69 -0.78 -2.75 9.15
N ALA A 70 0.37 -2.48 8.52
CA ALA A 70 1.62 -3.14 8.87
C ALA A 70 2.17 -2.52 10.16
N CYS A 71 1.86 -3.16 11.29
CA CYS A 71 2.27 -2.73 12.64
C CYS A 71 3.60 -3.35 13.10
N PHE A 72 4.02 -4.50 12.52
CA PHE A 72 5.21 -5.22 12.97
C PHE A 72 5.99 -5.79 11.77
N ARG A 73 7.31 -5.60 11.79
CA ARG A 73 8.23 -6.19 10.81
C ARG A 73 8.88 -7.41 11.47
N VAL A 74 8.51 -8.61 11.02
CA VAL A 74 9.21 -9.84 11.43
C VAL A 74 10.43 -10.01 10.53
N PRO A 75 11.66 -9.72 11.01
CA PRO A 75 12.85 -9.96 10.22
C PRO A 75 12.95 -11.46 9.90
N TYR A 76 13.56 -11.79 8.76
CA TYR A 76 13.84 -13.15 8.31
C TYR A 76 12.66 -14.03 7.87
N ILE A 77 11.39 -13.61 8.00
CA ILE A 77 10.23 -14.40 7.54
C ILE A 77 10.31 -14.77 6.04
N GLY A 78 10.93 -13.91 5.22
CA GLY A 78 11.17 -14.17 3.80
C GLY A 78 12.07 -15.38 3.53
N TYR A 79 12.95 -15.76 4.47
CA TYR A 79 13.78 -16.96 4.35
C TYR A 79 13.01 -18.26 4.55
N VAL A 80 11.83 -18.23 5.18
CA VAL A 80 11.02 -19.44 5.40
C VAL A 80 10.70 -20.11 4.07
N ARG A 81 10.29 -19.33 3.05
CA ARG A 81 10.05 -19.84 1.69
C ARG A 81 11.32 -20.45 1.08
N ILE A 82 12.47 -19.82 1.29
CA ILE A 82 13.76 -20.27 0.74
C ILE A 82 14.20 -21.59 1.39
N ILE A 83 14.11 -21.68 2.72
CA ILE A 83 14.46 -22.88 3.48
C ILE A 83 13.56 -24.05 3.08
N LEU A 84 12.24 -23.83 2.97
CA LEU A 84 11.29 -24.86 2.59
C LEU A 84 11.58 -25.38 1.16
N LEU A 85 11.84 -24.49 0.21
CA LEU A 85 12.19 -24.85 -1.17
C LEU A 85 13.52 -25.63 -1.25
N ASN A 86 14.51 -25.26 -0.44
CA ASN A 86 15.77 -26.00 -0.38
C ASN A 86 15.61 -27.38 0.25
N MET A 87 14.78 -27.54 1.29
CA MET A 87 14.52 -28.85 1.89
C MET A 87 13.84 -29.83 0.91
N VAL A 88 12.86 -29.36 0.12
CA VAL A 88 12.20 -30.20 -0.89
C VAL A 88 13.19 -30.67 -1.97
N LYS A 89 14.13 -29.81 -2.38
CA LYS A 89 15.20 -30.20 -3.33
C LYS A 89 16.18 -31.23 -2.77
N ILE A 90 16.40 -31.25 -1.45
CA ILE A 90 17.31 -32.20 -0.79
C ILE A 90 16.64 -33.56 -0.58
N VAL A 91 15.35 -33.58 -0.23
CA VAL A 91 14.59 -34.82 0.04
C VAL A 91 14.10 -35.49 -1.25
N GLY A 92 13.94 -34.75 -2.35
CA GLY A 92 13.54 -35.29 -3.65
C GLY A 92 14.67 -35.90 -4.49
N ARG A 93 15.80 -36.29 -3.88
CA ARG A 93 16.96 -36.88 -4.55
C ARG A 93 17.34 -38.22 -3.92
#